data_AF-B7FX43-F1
#
_entry.id   AF-B7FX43-F1
#
_cell.length_a   1.000
_cell.length_b   1.000
_cell.length_c   1.000
_cell.angle_alpha   90.00
_cell.angle_beta   90.00
_cell.angle_gamma   90.00
#
_symmetry.space_group_name_H-M   'P 1'
#
loop_
_entity.id
_entity.type
_entity.pdbx_description
1 polymer ?
#
loop_
_entity_poly.entity_id
_entity_poly.type
_entity_poly.pdbx_seq_one_letter_code
_entity_poly.pdbx_strand_id
1 'polypeptide(L)'
;MGRGALLFKGDSKTKKKKSKSKHTPKTTPDVHCTLSIGEGNTTSAVSASSSTSTTVTKQELSRSSMNGEDEPTPAASTPNIVTGTGKITSSGTVVTGYGTRFTKEIGVGDALLVSMTDKKGQQQQEMRVVTMRLSDVSLNLSSSFSESIRQPTEFQYIPKPRNVAKESRMAKERALQSKHEEAILAFGTYGSTNTEELVYREKTEHGSYRIKRVQVQGSGKVTRGDLLDLRSKKKHDKYC
;
A
#
# COMPACT_ATOMS: atom_id res chain seq x y z
N MET A 1 39.55 -34.54 -2.84
CA MET A 1 38.82 -33.87 -3.94
C MET A 1 37.57 -33.21 -3.37
N GLY A 2 37.58 -31.89 -3.13
CA GLY A 2 36.42 -31.15 -2.62
C GLY A 2 35.88 -30.22 -3.71
N ARG A 3 34.60 -30.38 -4.07
CA ARG A 3 33.93 -29.59 -5.11
C ARG A 3 33.57 -28.21 -4.56
N GLY A 4 34.09 -27.15 -5.20
CA GLY A 4 33.79 -25.76 -4.85
C GLY A 4 32.38 -25.36 -5.28
N ALA A 5 31.63 -24.73 -4.37
CA ALA A 5 30.31 -24.19 -4.65
C ALA A 5 30.40 -22.84 -5.40
N LEU A 6 29.63 -22.68 -6.48
CA LEU A 6 29.50 -21.44 -7.24
C LEU A 6 28.63 -20.45 -6.48
N LEU A 7 29.20 -19.29 -6.15
CA LEU A 7 28.53 -18.15 -5.51
C LEU A 7 28.02 -17.17 -6.58
N PHE A 8 26.73 -16.83 -6.54
CA PHE A 8 26.12 -15.86 -7.45
C PHE A 8 26.31 -14.42 -6.97
N LYS A 9 26.45 -13.50 -7.92
CA LYS A 9 26.64 -12.07 -7.67
C LYS A 9 25.28 -11.46 -7.25
N GLY A 10 25.00 -11.53 -5.95
CA GLY A 10 23.73 -11.14 -5.34
C GLY A 10 23.56 -11.69 -3.91
N ASP A 11 24.28 -12.75 -3.56
CA ASP A 11 24.30 -13.32 -2.21
C ASP A 11 25.12 -12.45 -1.25
N SER A 12 24.53 -11.33 -0.83
CA SER A 12 25.06 -10.53 0.25
C SER A 12 24.80 -11.25 1.58
N LYS A 13 25.89 -11.71 2.22
CA LYS A 13 25.89 -12.28 3.57
C LYS A 13 25.09 -11.37 4.51
N THR A 14 24.03 -11.90 5.13
CA THR A 14 23.31 -11.23 6.20
C THR A 14 24.27 -10.92 7.34
N LYS A 15 24.79 -9.69 7.38
CA LYS A 15 25.62 -9.20 8.47
C LYS A 15 24.76 -9.16 9.74
N LYS A 16 25.05 -10.04 10.71
CA LYS A 16 24.58 -9.92 12.09
C LYS A 16 24.91 -8.51 12.60
N LYS A 17 23.89 -7.68 12.87
CA LYS A 17 24.06 -6.36 13.49
C LYS A 17 24.58 -6.57 14.92
N LYS A 18 25.84 -6.23 15.17
CA LYS A 18 26.35 -5.95 16.51
C LYS A 18 25.74 -4.64 17.00
N SER A 19 25.06 -4.67 18.14
CA SER A 19 24.58 -3.50 18.87
C SER A 19 25.77 -2.63 19.28
N LYS A 20 25.89 -1.43 18.70
CA LYS A 20 26.77 -0.38 19.21
C LYS A 20 25.96 0.46 20.20
N SER A 21 26.35 0.44 21.47
CA SER A 21 25.95 1.49 22.41
C SER A 21 26.59 2.80 21.94
N LYS A 22 25.85 3.90 22.04
CA LYS A 22 26.46 5.21 21.92
C LYS A 22 25.76 6.25 22.77
N HIS A 23 26.64 6.92 23.51
CA HIS A 23 26.53 8.08 24.37
C HIS A 23 25.55 9.19 23.96
N THR A 24 25.02 9.80 25.01
CA THR A 24 24.42 11.13 25.10
C THR A 24 25.33 12.23 24.56
N PRO A 25 24.76 13.27 23.93
CA PRO A 25 25.38 14.60 23.90
C PRO A 25 24.51 15.67 24.57
N LYS A 26 25.21 16.58 25.26
CA LYS A 26 24.73 17.79 25.92
C LYS A 26 24.44 18.91 24.90
N THR A 27 23.33 19.61 25.12
CA THR A 27 23.14 21.08 25.28
C THR A 27 23.66 22.10 24.23
N THR A 28 22.67 22.81 23.60
CA THR A 28 22.57 24.25 23.18
C THR A 28 23.36 24.83 21.98
N PRO A 29 22.99 26.02 21.43
CA PRO A 29 21.65 26.56 21.08
C PRO A 29 21.61 27.25 19.67
N ASP A 30 20.44 27.81 19.34
CA ASP A 30 20.16 28.83 18.30
C ASP A 30 20.18 28.47 16.81
N VAL A 31 18.99 28.33 16.19
CA VAL A 31 18.64 28.99 14.91
C VAL A 31 17.12 29.26 14.85
N HIS A 32 16.82 30.53 14.58
CA HIS A 32 15.50 31.13 14.28
C HIS A 32 14.72 30.39 13.17
N CYS A 33 13.41 30.15 13.38
CA CYS A 33 12.50 29.86 12.28
C CYS A 33 11.14 30.54 12.51
N THR A 34 10.89 31.57 11.70
CA THR A 34 9.67 32.40 11.69
C THR A 34 8.56 31.70 10.91
N LEU A 35 7.42 31.46 11.54
CA LEU A 35 6.17 31.05 10.89
C LEU A 35 5.19 32.22 10.93
N SER A 36 4.73 32.62 9.75
CA SER A 36 3.65 33.56 9.52
C SER A 36 2.29 32.92 9.81
N ILE A 37 1.46 33.68 10.50
CA ILE A 37 0.08 33.39 10.89
C ILE A 37 -0.83 33.85 9.75
N GLY A 38 -1.80 33.01 9.37
CA GLY A 38 -2.93 33.37 8.53
C GLY A 38 -4.23 32.95 9.21
N GLU A 39 -4.97 33.95 9.69
CA GLU A 39 -6.30 33.84 10.30
C GLU A 39 -7.40 33.81 9.24
N GLY A 40 -8.56 33.21 9.55
CA GLY A 40 -9.80 33.53 8.81
C GLY A 40 -10.96 32.53 8.90
N ASN A 41 -12.04 32.97 9.60
CA ASN A 41 -13.48 32.65 9.48
C ASN A 41 -14.02 31.27 9.91
N THR A 42 -14.89 31.16 10.95
CA THR A 42 -16.34 31.52 11.08
C THR A 42 -17.23 30.72 10.09
N THR A 43 -18.38 30.09 10.38
CA THR A 43 -19.47 30.21 11.39
C THR A 43 -20.29 28.88 11.39
N SER A 44 -21.02 28.61 12.49
CA SER A 44 -22.40 28.05 12.58
C SER A 44 -22.78 26.73 11.87
N ALA A 45 -23.67 25.84 12.33
CA ALA A 45 -24.47 25.64 13.54
C ALA A 45 -25.19 24.26 13.39
N VAL A 46 -25.79 23.79 14.49
CA VAL A 46 -26.93 22.84 14.62
C VAL A 46 -26.87 21.42 14.03
N SER A 47 -26.97 20.40 14.89
CA SER A 47 -28.21 19.61 15.07
C SER A 47 -27.92 18.24 15.71
N ALA A 48 -28.72 17.94 16.73
CA ALA A 48 -28.78 16.67 17.43
C ALA A 48 -29.39 15.56 16.56
N SER A 49 -29.01 14.30 16.78
CA SER A 49 -29.96 13.22 17.12
C SER A 49 -29.34 11.81 17.15
N SER A 50 -29.84 11.06 18.14
CA SER A 50 -30.11 9.61 18.18
C SER A 50 -28.96 8.61 18.07
N SER A 51 -28.53 8.21 19.25
CA SER A 51 -28.22 6.84 19.66
C SER A 51 -29.15 5.78 19.06
N THR A 52 -28.58 4.75 18.43
CA THR A 52 -29.21 3.42 18.39
C THR A 52 -28.16 2.34 18.61
N SER A 53 -28.37 1.63 19.71
CA SER A 53 -27.65 0.49 20.23
C SER A 53 -28.02 -0.78 19.49
N THR A 54 -27.03 -1.54 19.01
CA THR A 54 -27.24 -2.93 18.57
C THR A 54 -26.18 -3.85 19.16
N THR A 55 -26.71 -4.79 19.91
CA THR A 55 -26.11 -5.88 20.67
C THR A 55 -25.26 -6.79 19.77
N VAL A 56 -23.99 -7.02 20.13
CA VAL A 56 -23.14 -8.02 19.46
C VAL A 56 -22.94 -9.19 20.41
N THR A 57 -23.57 -10.30 20.02
CA THR A 57 -23.52 -11.63 20.62
C THR A 57 -22.11 -12.21 20.52
N LYS A 58 -21.65 -12.75 21.65
CA LYS A 58 -20.42 -13.51 21.84
C LYS A 58 -20.51 -14.82 21.03
N GLN A 59 -19.66 -14.98 20.02
CA GLN A 59 -19.46 -16.26 19.34
C GLN A 59 -17.99 -16.69 19.41
N GLU A 60 -17.81 -17.91 19.89
CA GLU A 60 -16.56 -18.63 20.09
C GLU A 60 -15.70 -18.74 18.83
N LEU A 61 -14.40 -18.47 18.98
CA LEU A 61 -13.38 -18.85 18.03
C LEU A 61 -12.93 -20.29 18.28
N SER A 62 -13.35 -21.22 17.43
CA SER A 62 -12.70 -22.52 17.26
C SER A 62 -11.48 -22.37 16.34
N ARG A 63 -10.29 -22.62 16.90
CA ARG A 63 -9.01 -22.71 16.17
C ARG A 63 -8.98 -24.03 15.37
N SER A 64 -9.11 -23.95 14.05
CA SER A 64 -8.82 -25.07 13.15
C SER A 64 -7.41 -24.95 12.56
N SER A 65 -6.61 -25.97 12.86
CA SER A 65 -5.24 -26.21 12.41
C SER A 65 -5.06 -26.08 10.90
N MET A 66 -4.03 -25.35 10.47
CA MET A 66 -3.55 -25.37 9.08
C MET A 66 -2.22 -26.13 9.02
N ASN A 67 -2.31 -27.43 8.76
CA ASN A 67 -1.27 -28.15 8.03
C ASN A 67 -1.53 -27.88 6.55
N GLY A 68 -0.60 -27.20 5.89
CA GLY A 68 -0.59 -27.01 4.44
C GLY A 68 0.75 -27.51 3.93
N GLU A 69 0.77 -28.77 3.54
CA GLU A 69 1.89 -29.41 2.86
C GLU A 69 2.04 -28.76 1.46
N ASP A 70 3.27 -28.34 1.16
CA ASP A 70 3.71 -27.94 -0.17
C ASP A 70 3.67 -29.17 -1.09
N GLU A 71 2.55 -29.38 -1.77
CA GLU A 71 2.45 -30.32 -2.89
C GLU A 71 2.88 -29.63 -4.19
N PRO A 72 3.95 -30.09 -4.87
CA PRO A 72 4.37 -29.55 -6.15
C PRO A 72 3.59 -30.26 -7.26
N THR A 73 2.57 -29.64 -7.82
CA THR A 73 1.91 -30.17 -9.02
C THR A 73 2.37 -29.43 -10.29
N PRO A 74 3.16 -30.07 -11.17
CA PRO A 74 3.42 -29.57 -12.52
C PRO A 74 2.35 -30.11 -13.47
N ALA A 75 1.51 -29.23 -14.00
CA ALA A 75 0.65 -29.56 -15.14
C ALA A 75 0.80 -28.46 -16.18
N ALA A 76 1.36 -28.82 -17.33
CA ALA A 76 1.44 -27.97 -18.51
C ALA A 76 0.03 -27.70 -19.04
N SER A 77 -0.68 -26.75 -18.41
CA SER A 77 -1.97 -26.28 -18.89
C SER A 77 -1.72 -25.49 -20.17
N THR A 78 -2.35 -25.89 -21.27
CA THR A 78 -2.38 -25.08 -22.49
C THR A 78 -2.94 -23.69 -22.16
N PRO A 79 -2.25 -22.60 -22.58
CA PRO A 79 -2.69 -21.26 -22.25
C PRO A 79 -4.04 -20.99 -22.91
N ASN A 80 -5.00 -20.50 -22.14
CA ASN A 80 -6.29 -20.07 -22.67
C ASN A 80 -6.09 -18.78 -23.47
N ILE A 81 -6.19 -18.85 -24.80
CA ILE A 81 -6.06 -17.69 -25.69
C ILE A 81 -7.44 -17.09 -25.90
N VAL A 82 -7.60 -15.82 -25.53
CA VAL A 82 -8.86 -15.08 -25.62
C VAL A 82 -8.75 -13.98 -26.67
N THR A 83 -9.73 -13.86 -27.55
CA THR A 83 -9.79 -12.75 -28.52
C THR A 83 -10.25 -11.48 -27.82
N GLY A 84 -9.49 -10.39 -27.99
CA GLY A 84 -9.84 -9.10 -27.41
C GLY A 84 -10.87 -8.34 -28.23
N THR A 85 -11.60 -7.42 -27.59
CA THR A 85 -12.57 -6.56 -28.28
C THR A 85 -11.87 -5.38 -28.93
N GLY A 86 -12.22 -5.08 -30.18
CA GLY A 86 -11.74 -3.90 -30.90
C GLY A 86 -10.43 -4.16 -31.65
N LYS A 87 -9.74 -3.07 -32.00
CA LYS A 87 -8.49 -3.13 -32.77
C LYS A 87 -7.42 -2.31 -32.08
N ILE A 88 -6.16 -2.59 -32.39
CA ILE A 88 -5.02 -1.88 -31.79
C ILE A 88 -4.03 -1.41 -32.84
N THR A 89 -3.33 -0.34 -32.49
CA THR A 89 -2.08 0.12 -33.12
C THR A 89 -1.00 0.19 -32.05
N SER A 90 0.26 0.14 -32.46
CA SER A 90 1.39 0.20 -31.53
C SER A 90 2.47 1.13 -32.05
N SER A 91 3.10 1.83 -31.12
CA SER A 91 4.29 2.65 -31.36
C SER A 91 5.25 2.47 -30.18
N GLY A 92 6.38 1.79 -30.43
CA GLY A 92 7.28 1.37 -29.37
C GLY A 92 6.59 0.43 -28.37
N THR A 93 6.65 0.76 -27.08
CA THR A 93 6.01 -0.02 -26.01
C THR A 93 4.56 0.40 -25.74
N VAL A 94 4.09 1.46 -26.39
CA VAL A 94 2.74 1.99 -26.17
C VAL A 94 1.79 1.41 -27.21
N VAL A 95 0.67 0.91 -26.74
CA VAL A 95 -0.42 0.40 -27.59
C VAL A 95 -1.63 1.29 -27.42
N THR A 96 -2.20 1.68 -28.55
CA THR A 96 -3.44 2.46 -28.64
C THR A 96 -4.55 1.58 -29.17
N GLY A 97 -5.65 1.52 -28.46
CA GLY A 97 -6.84 0.77 -28.85
C GLY A 97 -7.85 1.61 -29.62
N TYR A 98 -8.74 0.94 -30.34
CA TYR A 98 -9.88 1.53 -31.04
C TYR A 98 -11.09 0.63 -30.79
N GLY A 99 -12.08 1.15 -30.05
CA GLY A 99 -13.23 0.35 -29.61
C GLY A 99 -12.89 -0.74 -28.59
N THR A 100 -11.74 -0.62 -27.92
CA THR A 100 -11.24 -1.59 -26.94
C THR A 100 -11.82 -1.33 -25.55
N ARG A 101 -11.80 -2.35 -24.69
CA ARG A 101 -12.21 -2.26 -23.28
C ARG A 101 -11.13 -2.81 -22.35
N PHE A 102 -9.91 -2.28 -22.47
CA PHE A 102 -8.75 -2.82 -21.75
C PHE A 102 -8.95 -2.89 -20.24
N THR A 103 -9.70 -1.96 -19.62
CA THR A 103 -9.93 -1.98 -18.15
C THR A 103 -10.71 -3.20 -17.69
N LYS A 104 -11.57 -3.75 -18.56
CA LYS A 104 -12.40 -4.91 -18.25
C LYS A 104 -11.76 -6.22 -18.68
N GLU A 105 -11.12 -6.24 -19.85
CA GLU A 105 -10.65 -7.47 -20.50
C GLU A 105 -9.23 -7.86 -20.11
N ILE A 106 -8.33 -6.87 -19.97
CA ILE A 106 -6.88 -7.11 -19.82
C ILE A 106 -6.38 -6.61 -18.48
N GLY A 107 -5.64 -7.46 -17.78
CA GLY A 107 -4.93 -7.16 -16.55
C GLY A 107 -3.44 -6.88 -16.77
N VAL A 108 -2.83 -6.20 -15.80
CA VAL A 108 -1.36 -6.07 -15.75
C VAL A 108 -0.74 -7.45 -15.51
N GLY A 109 0.25 -7.80 -16.34
CA GLY A 109 0.92 -9.09 -16.36
C GLY A 109 0.30 -10.12 -17.32
N ASP A 110 -0.80 -9.78 -17.99
CA ASP A 110 -1.34 -10.61 -19.08
C ASP A 110 -0.47 -10.47 -20.33
N ALA A 111 -0.46 -11.48 -21.20
CA ALA A 111 0.31 -11.46 -22.44
C ALA A 111 -0.57 -11.09 -23.63
N LEU A 112 -0.19 -10.06 -24.37
CA LEU A 112 -0.83 -9.61 -25.61
C LEU A 112 -0.22 -10.36 -26.80
N LEU A 113 -1.08 -10.94 -27.63
CA LEU A 113 -0.76 -11.66 -28.85
C LEU A 113 -1.24 -10.85 -30.06
N VAL A 114 -0.35 -10.58 -31.00
CA VAL A 114 -0.69 -9.91 -32.25
C VAL A 114 -0.07 -10.66 -33.42
N SER A 115 -0.87 -10.88 -34.46
CA SER A 115 -0.39 -11.39 -35.74
C SER A 115 -0.01 -10.22 -36.63
N MET A 116 1.27 -10.05 -36.91
CA MET A 116 1.80 -9.04 -37.81
C MET A 116 2.23 -9.68 -39.12
N THR A 117 2.15 -8.91 -40.22
CA THR A 117 2.68 -9.36 -41.50
C THR A 117 3.99 -8.65 -41.75
N ASP A 118 5.06 -9.42 -41.89
CA ASP A 118 6.39 -8.88 -42.19
C ASP A 118 6.45 -8.29 -43.60
N LYS A 119 7.47 -7.48 -43.86
CA LYS A 119 7.80 -6.96 -45.20
C LYS A 119 7.96 -8.04 -46.28
N LYS A 120 8.19 -9.29 -45.87
CA LYS A 120 8.31 -10.47 -46.74
C LYS A 120 6.96 -11.19 -46.97
N GLY A 121 5.85 -10.63 -46.47
CA GLY A 121 4.51 -11.21 -46.58
C GLY A 121 4.24 -12.39 -45.65
N GLN A 122 5.17 -12.72 -44.74
CA GLN A 122 5.02 -13.82 -43.79
C GLN A 122 4.26 -13.32 -42.54
N GLN A 123 3.31 -14.11 -42.07
CA GLN A 123 2.63 -13.82 -40.81
C GLN A 123 3.52 -14.26 -39.64
N GLN A 124 3.85 -13.34 -38.75
CA GLN A 124 4.54 -13.59 -37.50
C GLN A 124 3.64 -13.23 -36.33
N GLN A 125 3.55 -14.14 -35.37
CA GLN A 125 2.81 -13.92 -34.15
C GLN A 125 3.79 -13.47 -33.07
N GLU A 126 3.56 -12.28 -32.52
CA GLU A 126 4.36 -11.75 -31.42
C GLU A 126 3.58 -11.71 -30.12
N MET A 127 4.27 -12.04 -29.03
CA MET A 127 3.76 -12.00 -27.68
C MET A 127 4.52 -10.97 -26.84
N ARG A 128 3.78 -10.10 -26.15
CA ARG A 128 4.34 -9.08 -25.26
C ARG A 128 3.54 -9.00 -23.96
N VAL A 129 4.21 -8.84 -22.83
CA VAL A 129 3.52 -8.76 -21.52
C VAL A 129 3.08 -7.33 -21.26
N VAL A 130 1.86 -7.15 -20.75
CA VAL A 130 1.32 -5.85 -20.37
C VAL A 130 1.90 -5.43 -19.03
N THR A 131 2.64 -4.32 -19.01
CA THR A 131 3.26 -3.78 -17.78
C THR A 131 2.36 -2.81 -17.05
N MET A 132 1.56 -2.04 -17.79
CA MET A 132 0.70 -1.03 -17.23
C MET A 132 -0.53 -0.85 -18.10
N ARG A 133 -1.67 -0.60 -17.47
CA ARG A 133 -2.93 -0.28 -18.12
C ARG A 133 -3.34 1.12 -17.69
N LEU A 134 -3.40 2.05 -18.64
CA LEU A 134 -3.70 3.45 -18.39
C LEU A 134 -5.20 3.74 -18.50
N SER A 135 -5.84 3.23 -19.55
CA SER A 135 -7.27 3.43 -19.81
C SER A 135 -7.82 2.29 -20.67
N ASP A 136 -9.11 2.35 -21.03
CA ASP A 136 -9.72 1.41 -21.97
C ASP A 136 -9.09 1.42 -23.37
N VAL A 137 -8.33 2.46 -23.69
CA VAL A 137 -7.79 2.76 -25.02
C VAL A 137 -6.25 2.79 -25.02
N SER A 138 -5.60 2.68 -23.86
CA SER A 138 -4.13 2.77 -23.78
C SER A 138 -3.53 1.79 -22.78
N LEU A 139 -2.52 1.06 -23.25
CA LEU A 139 -1.72 0.14 -22.45
C LEU A 139 -0.23 0.25 -22.79
N ASN A 140 0.61 -0.18 -21.87
CA ASN A 140 2.06 -0.23 -22.00
C ASN A 140 2.54 -1.68 -21.92
N LEU A 141 3.53 -2.00 -22.75
CA LEU A 141 4.11 -3.33 -22.90
C LEU A 141 5.50 -3.41 -22.23
N SER A 142 5.94 -4.62 -21.96
CA SER A 142 7.29 -4.91 -21.44
C SER A 142 8.38 -4.56 -22.45
N SER A 143 8.08 -4.74 -23.73
CA SER A 143 8.96 -4.45 -24.86
C SER A 143 8.12 -4.13 -26.08
N SER A 144 8.71 -3.39 -27.02
CA SER A 144 8.06 -3.10 -28.29
C SER A 144 7.92 -4.36 -29.13
N PHE A 145 6.96 -4.34 -30.06
CA PHE A 145 6.93 -5.31 -31.16
C PHE A 145 8.12 -5.09 -32.09
N SER A 146 8.45 -6.08 -32.94
CA SER A 146 9.56 -5.94 -33.90
C SER A 146 9.27 -4.83 -34.92
N GLU A 147 8.01 -4.66 -35.31
CA GLU A 147 7.53 -3.55 -36.14
C GLU A 147 6.32 -2.87 -35.48
N SER A 148 6.18 -1.55 -35.70
CA SER A 148 5.05 -0.79 -35.18
C SER A 148 3.79 -1.06 -35.99
N ILE A 149 2.70 -1.41 -35.31
CA ILE A 149 1.42 -1.73 -35.94
C ILE A 149 0.75 -0.43 -36.35
N ARG A 150 0.85 -0.07 -37.63
CA ARG A 150 0.29 1.18 -38.17
C ARG A 150 -1.20 1.08 -38.47
N GLN A 151 -1.65 -0.09 -38.91
CA GLN A 151 -3.05 -0.33 -39.26
C GLN A 151 -3.78 -0.95 -38.06
N PRO A 152 -5.01 -0.51 -37.75
CA PRO A 152 -5.80 -1.12 -36.68
C PRO A 152 -5.95 -2.63 -36.91
N THR A 153 -5.34 -3.41 -36.05
CA THR A 153 -5.25 -4.87 -36.16
C THR A 153 -5.97 -5.53 -34.98
N GLU A 154 -6.59 -6.68 -35.22
CA GLU A 154 -7.18 -7.49 -34.16
C GLU A 154 -6.10 -8.08 -33.26
N PHE A 155 -6.44 -8.35 -32.01
CA PHE A 155 -5.49 -8.87 -31.04
C PHE A 155 -6.13 -9.96 -30.19
N GLN A 156 -5.26 -10.79 -29.63
CA GLN A 156 -5.62 -11.81 -28.67
C GLN A 156 -4.82 -11.57 -27.39
N TYR A 157 -5.23 -12.16 -26.29
CA TYR A 157 -4.48 -12.09 -25.06
C TYR A 157 -4.59 -13.39 -24.27
N ILE A 158 -3.56 -13.65 -23.49
CA ILE A 158 -3.46 -14.79 -22.60
C ILE A 158 -3.50 -14.23 -21.17
N PRO A 159 -4.59 -14.45 -20.43
CA PRO A 159 -4.68 -14.03 -19.05
C PRO A 159 -3.67 -14.80 -18.22
N LYS A 160 -2.96 -14.09 -17.33
CA LYS A 160 -2.08 -14.75 -16.37
C LYS A 160 -2.90 -15.69 -15.48
N PRO A 161 -2.37 -16.86 -15.09
CA PRO A 161 -3.05 -17.72 -14.11
C PRO A 161 -3.23 -16.96 -12.81
N ARG A 162 -4.49 -16.63 -12.47
CA ARG A 162 -4.82 -15.84 -11.27
C ARG A 162 -4.92 -16.76 -10.08
N ASN A 163 -4.00 -16.60 -9.12
CA ASN A 163 -4.19 -17.11 -7.76
C ASN A 163 -5.12 -16.16 -6.99
N VAL A 164 -6.44 -16.29 -7.24
CA VAL A 164 -7.49 -15.42 -6.67
C VAL A 164 -7.40 -15.31 -5.14
N ALA A 165 -7.04 -16.40 -4.46
CA ALA A 165 -6.85 -16.43 -3.01
C ALA A 165 -5.70 -15.51 -2.53
N LYS A 166 -4.57 -15.50 -3.24
CA LYS A 166 -3.40 -14.68 -2.87
C LYS A 166 -3.64 -13.20 -3.17
N GLU A 167 -4.24 -12.90 -4.33
CA GLU A 167 -4.50 -11.53 -4.76
C GLU A 167 -5.54 -10.84 -3.86
N SER A 168 -6.62 -11.53 -3.50
CA SER A 168 -7.64 -11.00 -2.59
C SER A 168 -7.09 -10.78 -1.17
N ARG A 169 -6.19 -11.64 -0.67
CA ARG A 169 -5.52 -11.47 0.62
C ARG A 169 -4.66 -10.20 0.64
N MET A 170 -3.81 -10.01 -0.37
CA MET A 170 -2.97 -8.80 -0.47
C MET A 170 -3.80 -7.52 -0.61
N ALA A 171 -4.89 -7.56 -1.38
CA ALA A 171 -5.77 -6.40 -1.53
C ALA A 171 -6.44 -6.01 -0.20
N LYS A 172 -6.93 -6.99 0.57
CA LYS A 172 -7.51 -6.76 1.90
C LYS A 172 -6.48 -6.21 2.89
N GLU A 173 -5.28 -6.77 2.91
CA GLU A 173 -4.20 -6.31 3.79
C GLU A 173 -3.80 -4.86 3.47
N ARG A 174 -3.64 -4.52 2.19
CA ARG A 174 -3.33 -3.16 1.75
C ARG A 174 -4.44 -2.17 2.11
N ALA A 175 -5.70 -2.57 1.97
CA ALA A 175 -6.84 -1.73 2.37
C ALA A 175 -6.89 -1.49 3.89
N LEU A 176 -6.56 -2.51 4.69
CA LEU A 176 -6.47 -2.37 6.15
C LEU A 176 -5.30 -1.45 6.55
N GLN A 177 -4.15 -1.58 5.90
CA GLN A 177 -2.98 -0.72 6.13
C GLN A 177 -3.28 0.74 5.77
N SER A 178 -3.86 1.01 4.59
CA SER A 178 -4.24 2.38 4.20
C SER A 178 -5.20 3.00 5.20
N LYS A 179 -6.23 2.26 5.65
CA LYS A 179 -7.18 2.74 6.66
C LYS A 179 -6.50 3.03 8.01
N HIS A 180 -5.54 2.21 8.42
CA HIS A 180 -4.79 2.42 9.64
C HIS A 180 -3.88 3.64 9.55
N GLU A 181 -3.20 3.83 8.42
CA GLU A 181 -2.36 5.01 8.15
C GLU A 181 -3.20 6.29 8.10
N GLU A 182 -4.34 6.27 7.41
CA GLU A 182 -5.30 7.38 7.39
C GLU A 182 -5.82 7.70 8.79
N ALA A 183 -6.11 6.69 9.62
CA ALA A 183 -6.53 6.90 11.00
C ALA A 183 -5.42 7.54 11.85
N ILE A 184 -4.16 7.13 11.68
CA ILE A 184 -3.02 7.75 12.36
C ILE A 184 -2.85 9.22 11.92
N LEU A 185 -2.93 9.48 10.61
CA LEU A 185 -2.79 10.83 10.06
C LEU A 185 -3.92 11.75 10.52
N ALA A 186 -5.17 11.28 10.51
CA ALA A 186 -6.35 12.05 10.93
C ALA A 186 -6.30 12.44 12.41
N PHE A 187 -5.76 11.58 13.28
CA PHE A 187 -5.62 11.90 14.70
C PHE A 187 -4.39 12.79 15.02
N GLY A 188 -3.46 12.97 14.06
CA GLY A 188 -2.34 13.90 14.15
C GLY A 188 -1.46 13.69 15.39
N THR A 189 -1.04 14.79 16.03
CA THR A 189 -0.13 14.77 17.19
C THR A 189 -0.70 14.12 18.46
N TYR A 190 -2.01 13.85 18.49
CA TYR A 190 -2.75 13.25 19.61
C TYR A 190 -3.25 11.83 19.34
N GLY A 191 -3.00 11.29 18.14
CA GLY A 191 -3.26 9.89 17.79
C GLY A 191 -2.26 8.96 18.45
N SER A 192 -2.38 8.78 19.75
CA SER A 192 -1.72 7.64 20.39
C SER A 192 -2.50 6.39 20.00
N THR A 193 -1.88 5.51 19.22
CA THR A 193 -2.37 4.14 18.98
C THR A 193 -2.40 3.32 20.27
N ASN A 194 -1.64 3.74 21.27
CA ASN A 194 -1.58 3.13 22.59
C ASN A 194 -2.49 3.89 23.57
N THR A 195 -3.51 3.22 24.11
CA THR A 195 -4.39 3.77 25.17
C THR A 195 -3.65 4.03 26.49
N GLU A 196 -2.37 3.68 26.57
CA GLU A 196 -1.53 3.75 27.76
C GLU A 196 -0.63 5.00 27.80
N GLU A 197 -0.68 5.86 26.78
CA GLU A 197 0.12 7.10 26.75
C GLU A 197 -0.73 8.34 27.04
N LEU A 198 -0.35 9.08 28.07
CA LEU A 198 -0.89 10.41 28.38
C LEU A 198 -0.13 11.47 27.59
N VAL A 199 -0.84 12.17 26.69
CA VAL A 199 -0.29 13.28 25.89
C VAL A 199 -0.84 14.62 26.40
N TYR A 200 0.03 15.52 26.85
CA TYR A 200 -0.34 16.85 27.36
C TYR A 200 0.65 17.94 26.90
N ARG A 201 0.29 19.22 27.01
CA ARG A 201 1.10 20.37 26.57
C ARG A 201 1.62 21.16 27.76
N GLU A 202 2.92 21.06 28.03
CA GLU A 202 3.55 21.78 29.12
C GLU A 202 4.17 23.11 28.66
N LYS A 203 4.00 24.18 29.45
CA LYS A 203 4.62 25.47 29.20
C LYS A 203 6.16 25.38 29.35
N THR A 204 6.90 25.96 28.42
CA THR A 204 8.36 26.09 28.46
C THR A 204 8.75 27.41 29.13
N GLU A 205 10.01 27.54 29.52
CA GLU A 205 10.56 28.74 30.16
C GLU A 205 10.37 30.01 29.30
N HIS A 206 10.42 29.86 27.97
CA HIS A 206 10.21 30.95 27.01
C HIS A 206 8.72 31.21 26.68
N GLY A 207 7.79 30.61 27.42
CA GLY A 207 6.35 30.83 27.26
C GLY A 207 5.68 30.05 26.13
N SER A 208 6.41 29.22 25.38
CA SER A 208 5.84 28.31 24.37
C SER A 208 5.30 27.01 25.00
N TYR A 209 4.60 26.17 24.23
CA TYR A 209 4.10 24.88 24.72
C TYR A 209 4.80 23.72 24.01
N ARG A 210 5.27 22.73 24.77
CA ARG A 210 5.82 21.47 24.25
C ARG A 210 4.87 20.30 24.51
N ILE A 211 4.72 19.40 23.54
CA ILE A 211 3.95 18.17 23.70
C ILE A 211 4.81 17.17 24.48
N LYS A 212 4.32 16.74 25.65
CA LYS A 212 4.90 15.64 26.42
C LYS A 212 4.03 14.40 26.28
N ARG A 213 4.68 13.25 26.07
CA ARG A 213 4.06 11.92 26.06
C ARG A 213 4.62 11.14 27.25
N VAL A 214 3.73 10.65 28.11
CA VAL A 214 4.11 9.90 29.32
C VAL A 214 3.35 8.59 29.32
N GLN A 215 4.07 7.47 29.40
CA GLN A 215 3.44 6.17 29.60
C GLN A 215 2.85 6.11 31.01
N VAL A 216 1.56 5.80 31.09
CA VAL A 216 0.84 5.62 32.35
C VAL A 216 1.14 4.22 32.85
N GLN A 217 1.93 4.12 33.92
CA GLN A 217 2.22 2.84 34.55
C GLN A 217 0.98 2.37 35.34
N GLY A 218 0.26 1.40 34.80
CA GLY A 218 -0.86 0.73 35.46
C GLY A 218 -1.08 -0.64 34.82
N SER A 219 -1.22 -1.69 35.62
CA SER A 219 -1.35 -3.09 35.19
C SER A 219 -2.72 -3.42 34.57
N GLY A 220 -3.45 -2.43 34.06
CA GLY A 220 -4.80 -2.57 33.53
C GLY A 220 -5.08 -1.61 32.38
N LYS A 221 -6.16 -1.90 31.63
CA LYS A 221 -6.63 -1.04 30.53
C LYS A 221 -7.05 0.31 31.11
N VAL A 222 -6.16 1.31 31.03
CA VAL A 222 -6.47 2.70 31.43
C VAL A 222 -7.62 3.19 30.55
N THR A 223 -8.71 3.62 31.18
CA THR A 223 -9.86 4.13 30.43
C THR A 223 -9.61 5.58 30.01
N ARG A 224 -10.38 6.05 29.01
CA ARG A 224 -10.30 7.45 28.58
C ARG A 224 -10.62 8.45 29.71
N GLY A 225 -11.51 8.07 30.64
CA GLY A 225 -11.82 8.87 31.82
C GLY A 225 -10.60 9.03 32.74
N ASP A 226 -9.90 7.92 33.02
CA ASP A 226 -8.69 7.94 33.86
C ASP A 226 -7.59 8.82 33.26
N LEU A 227 -7.41 8.81 31.94
CA LEU A 227 -6.46 9.70 31.26
C LEU A 227 -6.84 11.18 31.42
N LEU A 228 -8.13 11.51 31.40
CA LEU A 228 -8.60 12.88 31.62
C LEU A 228 -8.38 13.32 33.08
N ASP A 229 -8.62 12.43 34.04
CA ASP A 229 -8.39 12.71 35.46
C ASP A 229 -6.89 12.83 35.80
N LEU A 230 -6.04 12.04 35.15
CA LEU A 230 -4.58 12.19 35.25
C LEU A 230 -4.11 13.52 34.63
N ARG A 231 -4.79 13.96 33.57
CA ARG A 231 -4.49 15.21 32.88
C ARG A 231 -4.91 16.43 33.69
N SER A 232 -6.10 16.43 34.29
CA SER A 232 -6.58 17.53 35.14
C SER A 232 -5.67 17.79 36.34
N LYS A 233 -4.97 16.76 36.82
CA LYS A 233 -3.96 16.88 37.88
C LYS A 233 -2.65 17.54 37.42
N LYS A 234 -2.43 17.77 36.12
CA LYS A 234 -1.24 18.45 35.58
C LYS A 234 -1.46 19.97 35.54
N LYS A 235 -1.06 20.65 36.61
CA LYS A 235 -1.17 22.12 36.80
C LYS A 235 -0.51 23.00 35.72
N HIS A 236 0.35 22.44 34.88
CA HIS A 236 1.07 23.17 33.83
C HIS A 236 0.65 22.72 32.42
N ASP A 237 -0.41 21.91 32.31
CA ASP A 237 -1.01 21.63 31.01
C ASP A 237 -1.71 22.88 30.48
N LYS A 238 -1.71 23.07 29.16
CA LYS A 238 -2.36 24.22 28.51
C LYS A 238 -3.87 24.31 28.79
N TYR A 239 -4.51 23.18 29.07
CA TYR A 239 -5.97 23.04 29.09
C TYR A 239 -6.52 22.64 30.47
N CYS A 240 -5.71 22.71 31.52
CA CYS A 240 -6.09 22.41 32.91
C CYS A 240 -5.67 23.59 33.79
#